data_AF-I1LHM3-F1
#
_entry.id   AF-I1LHM3-F1
#
_cell.length_a   1.000
_cell.length_b   1.000
_cell.length_c   1.000
_cell.angle_alpha   90.00
_cell.angle_beta   90.00
_cell.angle_gamma   90.00
#
_symmetry.space_group_name_H-M   'P 1'
#
loop_
_entity.id
_entity.type
_entity.pdbx_description
1 polymer ?
#
loop_
_entity_poly.entity_id
_entity_poly.type
_entity_poly.pdbx_seq_one_letter_code
_entity_poly.pdbx_strand_id
1 'polypeptide(L)'
;MSTSPSGSTLGKATAVMKSLNFYLSDHPAIVTFRWSHDLCWGSTWSFLFSSIASYVVVSIFLHLTLAFLLRRGRPVPLGPIPALHSLSMSVISATIFAGLLVSAAAEIKETRWLWRRYKTPLQWLLCFPLGTRPSGRVFFWSYVFYLSRFLHMLRTVLVVLRRRKLVFFQLFYHAISTFMSFLWLEFSQSFQVLAILFTTLAFSVMYGYRFWTSVAARGACLPLVLNCQIALLGCNLVCHVAVLLLHFLTGGCNGIGAWVFNSVLNGAILLLFLNFYVRMYLARRRKRKGVVIDHRCENDNNIARSSVLGAGKEPHSNKVKSN
;
A
#
# COMPACT_ATOMS: atom_id res chain seq x y z
N MET A 1 -3.01 40.50 -36.57
CA MET A 1 -3.25 39.05 -36.68
C MET A 1 -2.52 38.34 -35.55
N SER A 2 -3.18 38.18 -34.40
CA SER A 2 -2.69 37.39 -33.28
C SER A 2 -3.03 35.92 -33.54
N THR A 3 -2.06 35.16 -34.06
CA THR A 3 -2.16 33.70 -34.13
C THR A 3 -2.18 33.16 -32.69
N SER A 4 -3.32 32.61 -32.29
CA SER A 4 -3.49 32.09 -30.93
C SER A 4 -2.56 30.88 -30.69
N PRO A 5 -1.64 30.93 -29.72
CA PRO A 5 -0.75 29.80 -29.40
C PRO A 5 -1.48 28.60 -28.77
N SER A 6 -2.76 28.75 -28.38
CA SER A 6 -3.53 27.70 -27.68
C SER A 6 -3.81 26.46 -28.52
N GLY A 7 -3.93 26.61 -29.85
CA GLY A 7 -4.15 25.47 -30.75
C GLY A 7 -2.96 24.50 -30.77
N SER A 8 -1.75 25.03 -30.60
CA SER A 8 -0.52 24.22 -30.64
C SER A 8 -0.31 23.39 -29.37
N THR A 9 -0.61 23.96 -28.20
CA THR A 9 -0.47 23.27 -26.91
C THR A 9 -1.55 22.22 -26.72
N LEU A 10 -2.80 22.53 -27.10
CA LEU A 10 -3.90 21.56 -27.10
C LEU A 10 -3.64 20.43 -28.11
N GLY A 11 -3.13 20.75 -29.31
CA GLY A 11 -2.74 19.77 -30.31
C GLY A 11 -1.63 18.82 -29.81
N LYS A 12 -0.58 19.37 -29.18
CA LYS A 12 0.49 18.56 -28.57
C LYS A 12 -0.03 17.70 -27.41
N ALA A 13 -0.85 18.27 -26.52
CA ALA A 13 -1.43 17.55 -25.39
C ALA A 13 -2.33 16.40 -25.86
N THR A 14 -3.17 16.63 -26.88
CA THR A 14 -4.03 15.59 -27.46
C THR A 14 -3.23 14.50 -28.17
N ALA A 15 -2.14 14.84 -28.87
CA ALA A 15 -1.23 13.86 -29.46
C ALA A 15 -0.53 13.00 -28.40
N VAL A 16 -0.04 13.62 -27.31
CA VAL A 16 0.55 12.90 -26.17
C VAL A 16 -0.48 11.98 -25.51
N MET A 17 -1.70 12.46 -25.26
CA MET A 17 -2.78 11.65 -24.69
C MET A 17 -3.14 10.46 -25.60
N LYS A 18 -3.21 10.65 -26.92
CA LYS A 18 -3.47 9.55 -27.87
C LYS A 18 -2.34 8.53 -27.88
N SER A 19 -1.08 8.98 -27.88
CA SER A 19 0.10 8.10 -27.81
C SER A 19 0.12 7.30 -26.51
N LEU A 20 -0.13 7.95 -25.38
CA LEU A 20 -0.25 7.29 -24.08
C LEU A 20 -1.38 6.27 -24.07
N ASN A 21 -2.56 6.61 -24.62
CA ASN A 21 -3.69 5.69 -24.70
C ASN A 21 -3.35 4.45 -25.54
N PHE A 22 -2.65 4.64 -26.66
CA PHE A 22 -2.17 3.53 -27.48
C PHE A 22 -1.24 2.59 -26.70
N TYR A 23 -0.20 3.11 -26.06
CA TYR A 23 0.73 2.27 -25.30
C TYR A 23 0.13 1.67 -24.03
N LEU A 24 -0.91 2.28 -23.46
CA LEU A 24 -1.51 1.83 -22.21
C LEU A 24 -2.70 0.89 -22.41
N SER A 25 -3.43 0.97 -23.52
CA SER A 25 -4.67 0.22 -23.73
C SER A 25 -4.68 -0.51 -25.07
N ASP A 26 -4.31 0.17 -26.15
CA ASP A 26 -4.63 -0.31 -27.50
C ASP A 26 -3.47 -1.07 -28.17
N HIS A 27 -2.30 -1.13 -27.52
CA HIS A 27 -1.15 -1.88 -28.02
C HIS A 27 -1.50 -3.36 -28.20
N PRO A 28 -1.15 -4.02 -29.33
CA PRO A 28 -1.56 -5.40 -29.61
C PRO A 28 -1.28 -6.39 -28.49
N ALA A 29 -0.10 -6.33 -27.86
CA ALA A 29 0.27 -7.19 -26.73
C ALA A 29 -0.65 -7.04 -25.49
N ILE A 30 -1.33 -5.90 -25.34
CA ILE A 30 -2.26 -5.61 -24.25
C ILE A 30 -3.66 -6.12 -24.62
N VAL A 31 -4.11 -5.83 -25.84
CA VAL A 31 -5.43 -6.22 -26.34
C VAL A 31 -5.55 -7.73 -26.49
N THR A 32 -4.55 -8.39 -27.06
CA THR A 32 -4.56 -9.84 -27.29
C THR A 32 -4.04 -10.65 -26.10
N PHE A 33 -3.83 -10.01 -24.94
CA PHE A 33 -3.33 -10.69 -23.76
C PHE A 33 -4.28 -11.80 -23.31
N ARG A 34 -3.72 -12.94 -22.94
CA ARG A 34 -4.46 -14.06 -22.36
C ARG A 34 -3.63 -14.70 -21.27
N TRP A 35 -4.20 -14.80 -20.08
CA TRP A 35 -3.63 -15.59 -19.00
C TRP A 35 -3.66 -17.07 -19.39
N SER A 36 -2.48 -17.67 -19.45
CA SER A 36 -2.28 -19.08 -19.76
C SER A 36 -0.98 -19.55 -19.13
N HIS A 37 -0.96 -20.81 -18.70
CA HIS A 37 0.19 -21.46 -18.10
C HIS A 37 1.37 -21.64 -19.07
N ASP A 38 1.09 -21.63 -20.38
CA ASP A 38 2.10 -21.84 -21.44
C ASP A 38 2.71 -20.53 -21.96
N LEU A 39 1.99 -19.42 -21.84
CA LEU A 39 2.37 -18.13 -22.44
C LEU A 39 2.94 -17.15 -21.41
N CYS A 40 2.43 -17.16 -20.19
CA CYS A 40 2.77 -16.15 -19.19
C CYS A 40 3.84 -16.68 -18.23
N TRP A 41 4.90 -15.90 -18.03
CA TRP A 41 5.90 -16.24 -17.01
C TRP A 41 5.28 -16.20 -15.61
N GLY A 42 5.58 -17.23 -14.83
CA GLY A 42 5.12 -17.35 -13.45
C GLY A 42 3.63 -17.62 -13.27
N SER A 43 2.96 -18.11 -14.30
CA SER A 43 1.53 -18.43 -14.28
C SER A 43 1.20 -19.82 -13.73
N THR A 44 2.19 -20.67 -13.50
CA THR A 44 1.98 -22.01 -12.94
C THR A 44 1.89 -21.98 -11.41
N TRP A 45 1.08 -22.87 -10.85
CA TRP A 45 0.97 -23.06 -9.40
C TRP A 45 2.31 -23.43 -8.75
N SER A 46 3.09 -24.30 -9.39
CA SER A 46 4.42 -24.69 -8.90
C SER A 46 5.37 -23.50 -8.81
N PHE A 47 5.33 -22.60 -9.79
CA PHE A 47 6.12 -21.37 -9.75
C PHE A 47 5.67 -20.45 -8.61
N LEU A 48 4.37 -20.27 -8.41
CA LEU A 48 3.83 -19.45 -7.33
C LEU A 48 4.32 -19.94 -5.97
N PHE A 49 4.15 -21.23 -5.66
CA PHE A 49 4.57 -21.78 -4.37
C PHE A 49 6.09 -21.74 -4.21
N SER A 50 6.84 -22.10 -5.26
CA SER A 50 8.31 -22.08 -5.22
C SER A 50 8.87 -20.68 -5.03
N SER A 51 8.26 -19.67 -5.65
CA SER A 51 8.68 -18.26 -5.51
C SER A 51 8.34 -17.68 -4.15
N ILE A 52 7.19 -18.02 -3.56
CA ILE A 52 6.84 -17.64 -2.18
C ILE A 52 7.77 -18.35 -1.18
N ALA A 53 8.02 -19.64 -1.36
CA ALA A 53 8.91 -20.42 -0.50
C ALA A 53 10.34 -19.87 -0.56
N SER A 54 10.88 -19.62 -1.77
CA SER A 54 12.22 -19.05 -1.93
C SER A 54 12.31 -17.65 -1.32
N TYR A 55 11.31 -16.80 -1.48
CA TYR A 55 11.23 -15.50 -0.83
C TYR A 55 11.31 -15.59 0.70
N VAL A 56 10.56 -16.50 1.30
CA VAL A 56 10.56 -16.71 2.76
C VAL A 56 11.90 -17.26 3.23
N VAL A 57 12.42 -18.29 2.56
CA VAL A 57 13.73 -18.90 2.88
C VAL A 57 14.85 -17.88 2.77
N VAL A 58 14.94 -17.13 1.67
CA VAL A 58 15.94 -16.08 1.48
C VAL A 58 15.83 -14.99 2.55
N SER A 59 14.61 -14.56 2.89
CA SER A 59 14.42 -13.52 3.92
C SER A 59 14.84 -14.00 5.31
N ILE A 60 14.54 -15.25 5.66
CA ILE A 60 14.93 -15.85 6.94
C ILE A 60 16.44 -16.11 6.97
N PHE A 61 16.98 -16.75 5.94
CA PHE A 61 18.41 -17.03 5.81
C PHE A 61 19.23 -15.74 5.90
N LEU A 62 18.83 -14.71 5.17
CA LEU A 62 19.49 -13.41 5.22
C LEU A 62 19.38 -12.78 6.63
N HIS A 63 18.22 -12.89 7.28
CA HIS A 63 18.06 -12.37 8.64
C HIS A 63 18.99 -13.09 9.64
N LEU A 64 19.05 -14.42 9.58
CA LEU A 64 19.86 -15.24 10.48
C LEU A 64 21.36 -15.04 10.23
N THR A 65 21.79 -15.04 8.97
CA THR A 65 23.20 -14.79 8.61
C THR A 65 23.66 -13.40 9.04
N LEU A 66 22.85 -12.35 8.82
CA LEU A 66 23.18 -11.00 9.28
C LEU A 66 23.15 -10.86 10.80
N ALA A 67 22.30 -11.62 11.49
CA ALA A 67 22.26 -11.66 12.95
C ALA A 67 23.46 -12.38 13.56
N PHE A 68 23.95 -13.44 12.88
CA PHE A 68 25.10 -14.22 13.31
C PHE A 68 26.44 -13.55 12.99
N LEU A 69 26.63 -13.09 11.75
CA LEU A 69 27.93 -12.60 11.27
C LEU A 69 28.29 -11.19 11.74
N LEU A 70 27.30 -10.35 12.08
CA LEU A 70 27.55 -8.93 12.35
C LEU A 70 27.06 -8.52 13.74
N ARG A 71 27.91 -7.84 14.51
CA ARG A 71 27.55 -7.27 15.83
C ARG A 71 26.28 -6.41 15.73
N ARG A 72 25.37 -6.61 16.69
CA ARG A 72 24.08 -5.92 16.82
C ARG A 72 24.30 -4.40 16.88
N GLY A 73 23.69 -3.63 15.98
CA GLY A 73 23.55 -2.18 16.12
C GLY A 73 23.98 -1.31 14.92
N ARG A 74 24.82 -1.78 14.00
CA ARG A 74 25.21 -0.97 12.83
C ARG A 74 24.32 -1.27 11.61
N PRO A 75 23.50 -0.32 11.11
CA PRO A 75 22.76 -0.51 9.86
C PRO A 75 23.74 -0.63 8.69
N VAL A 76 23.41 -1.47 7.71
CA VAL A 76 24.22 -1.58 6.47
C VAL A 76 23.89 -0.38 5.58
N PRO A 77 24.88 0.42 5.15
CA PRO A 77 24.64 1.52 4.23
C PRO A 77 24.34 0.98 2.84
N LEU A 78 23.05 0.88 2.49
CA LEU A 78 22.61 0.48 1.14
C LEU A 78 22.64 1.64 0.12
N GLY A 79 23.22 2.79 0.50
CA GLY A 79 23.26 3.98 -0.35
C GLY A 79 21.87 4.39 -0.89
N PRO A 80 21.77 4.80 -2.17
CA PRO A 80 20.52 5.27 -2.78
C PRO A 80 19.56 4.15 -3.19
N ILE A 81 19.94 2.87 -3.08
CA ILE A 81 19.15 1.73 -3.56
C ILE A 81 17.70 1.75 -3.05
N PRO A 82 17.41 1.98 -1.74
CA PRO A 82 16.03 2.01 -1.25
C PRO A 82 15.21 3.20 -1.79
N ALA A 83 15.87 4.31 -2.08
CA ALA A 83 15.23 5.49 -2.67
C ALA A 83 14.85 5.22 -4.12
N LEU A 84 15.79 4.70 -4.93
CA LEU A 84 15.56 4.29 -6.32
C LEU A 84 14.45 3.24 -6.40
N HIS A 85 14.50 2.21 -5.55
CA HIS A 85 13.43 1.21 -5.51
C HIS A 85 12.07 1.84 -5.18
N SER A 86 12.01 2.78 -4.24
CA SER A 86 10.75 3.49 -3.93
C SER A 86 10.25 4.30 -5.12
N LEU A 87 11.14 4.99 -5.85
CA LEU A 87 10.77 5.70 -7.08
C LEU A 87 10.24 4.75 -8.14
N SER A 88 10.95 3.64 -8.41
CA SER A 88 10.51 2.62 -9.38
C SER A 88 9.14 2.06 -9.01
N MET A 89 8.90 1.71 -7.75
CA MET A 89 7.60 1.22 -7.29
C MET A 89 6.49 2.25 -7.43
N SER A 90 6.80 3.53 -7.20
CA SER A 90 5.85 4.63 -7.39
C SER A 90 5.44 4.76 -8.87
N VAL A 91 6.42 4.77 -9.78
CA VAL A 91 6.18 4.88 -11.22
C VAL A 91 5.41 3.67 -11.74
N ILE A 92 5.85 2.46 -11.41
CA ILE A 92 5.18 1.22 -11.80
C ILE A 92 3.72 1.22 -11.32
N SER A 93 3.47 1.62 -10.06
CA SER A 93 2.11 1.68 -9.52
C SER A 93 1.25 2.71 -10.25
N ALA A 94 1.80 3.89 -10.58
CA ALA A 94 1.10 4.92 -11.35
C ALA A 94 0.79 4.44 -12.78
N THR A 95 1.72 3.76 -13.44
CA THR A 95 1.53 3.18 -14.78
C THR A 95 0.45 2.10 -14.77
N ILE A 96 0.46 1.19 -13.80
CA ILE A 96 -0.59 0.17 -13.66
C ILE A 96 -1.94 0.83 -13.40
N PHE A 97 -2.01 1.83 -12.51
CA PHE A 97 -3.24 2.55 -12.23
C PHE A 97 -3.81 3.20 -13.50
N ALA A 98 -2.99 3.97 -14.22
CA ALA A 98 -3.43 4.66 -15.43
C ALA A 98 -3.84 3.67 -16.53
N GLY A 99 -3.01 2.65 -16.78
CA GLY A 99 -3.28 1.63 -17.78
C GLY A 99 -4.55 0.82 -17.48
N LEU A 100 -4.73 0.40 -16.23
CA LEU A 100 -5.93 -0.33 -15.82
C LEU A 100 -7.18 0.56 -15.87
N LEU A 101 -7.10 1.82 -15.47
CA LEU A 101 -8.23 2.75 -15.49
C LEU A 101 -8.72 2.99 -16.92
N VAL A 102 -7.79 3.25 -17.84
CA VAL A 102 -8.08 3.45 -19.26
C VAL A 102 -8.62 2.15 -19.88
N SER A 103 -7.98 1.02 -19.60
CA SER A 103 -8.41 -0.29 -20.11
C SER A 103 -9.81 -0.66 -19.61
N ALA A 104 -10.11 -0.41 -18.34
CA ALA A 104 -11.44 -0.65 -17.78
C ALA A 104 -12.49 0.28 -18.41
N ALA A 105 -12.16 1.56 -18.64
CA ALA A 105 -13.07 2.49 -19.31
C ALA A 105 -13.37 2.08 -20.76
N ALA A 106 -12.36 1.61 -21.50
CA ALA A 106 -12.53 1.09 -22.86
C ALA A 106 -13.42 -0.18 -22.86
N GLU A 107 -13.13 -1.12 -21.97
CA GLU A 107 -13.88 -2.38 -21.85
C GLU A 107 -15.36 -2.14 -21.48
N ILE A 108 -15.64 -1.22 -20.55
CA ILE A 108 -17.01 -0.86 -20.15
C ILE A 108 -17.75 -0.16 -21.31
N LYS A 109 -17.06 0.70 -22.08
CA LYS A 109 -17.66 1.38 -23.23
C LYS A 109 -18.01 0.41 -24.35
N GLU A 110 -17.10 -0.50 -24.69
CA GLU A 110 -17.32 -1.54 -25.69
C GLU A 110 -18.42 -2.48 -25.20
N THR A 111 -18.32 -3.07 -24.03
CA THR A 111 -19.32 -4.07 -23.61
C THR A 111 -20.71 -3.50 -23.31
N ARG A 112 -20.92 -2.18 -23.29
CA ARG A 112 -22.20 -1.53 -22.94
C ARG A 112 -23.45 -2.12 -23.62
N TRP A 113 -23.36 -2.58 -24.87
CA TRP A 113 -24.50 -3.17 -25.58
C TRP A 113 -24.87 -4.59 -25.08
N LEU A 114 -23.90 -5.38 -24.62
CA LEU A 114 -24.12 -6.72 -24.02
C LEU A 114 -24.74 -6.61 -22.62
N TRP A 115 -24.71 -5.42 -22.01
CA TRP A 115 -24.93 -5.20 -20.59
C TRP A 115 -26.37 -4.81 -20.21
N ARG A 116 -27.41 -5.19 -20.97
CA ARG A 116 -28.80 -4.88 -20.58
C ARG A 116 -29.18 -5.41 -19.17
N ARG A 117 -28.49 -6.44 -18.67
CA ARG A 117 -28.68 -7.03 -17.31
C ARG A 117 -27.94 -6.30 -16.18
N TYR A 118 -26.91 -5.50 -16.47
CA TYR A 118 -26.09 -4.80 -15.47
C TYR A 118 -26.15 -3.28 -15.71
N LYS A 119 -26.62 -2.52 -14.72
CA LYS A 119 -27.08 -1.14 -14.93
C LYS A 119 -25.97 -0.10 -14.86
N THR A 120 -24.87 -0.36 -14.15
CA THR A 120 -23.85 0.68 -13.88
C THR A 120 -22.40 0.20 -14.09
N PRO A 121 -21.49 1.10 -14.50
CA PRO A 121 -20.05 0.82 -14.59
C PRO A 121 -19.43 0.29 -13.29
N LEU A 122 -19.94 0.74 -12.14
CA LEU A 122 -19.47 0.28 -10.83
C LEU A 122 -19.86 -1.17 -10.55
N GLN A 123 -21.03 -1.63 -11.03
CA GLN A 123 -21.42 -3.03 -10.92
C GLN A 123 -20.46 -3.94 -11.69
N TRP A 124 -20.02 -3.52 -12.88
CA TRP A 124 -19.01 -4.24 -13.67
C TRP A 124 -17.67 -4.36 -12.90
N LEU A 125 -17.21 -3.25 -12.31
CA LEU A 125 -15.96 -3.21 -11.56
C LEU A 125 -15.96 -4.09 -10.29
N LEU A 126 -17.14 -4.29 -9.70
CA LEU A 126 -17.33 -5.10 -8.49
C LEU A 126 -17.64 -6.57 -8.80
N CYS A 127 -18.45 -6.84 -9.82
CA CYS A 127 -18.99 -8.17 -10.12
C CYS A 127 -18.89 -8.45 -11.61
N PHE A 128 -17.99 -9.35 -11.97
CA PHE A 128 -17.89 -9.82 -13.35
C PHE A 128 -18.97 -10.86 -13.68
N PRO A 129 -19.47 -10.87 -14.93
CA PRO A 129 -20.42 -11.88 -15.36
C PRO A 129 -19.79 -13.28 -15.31
N LEU A 130 -20.60 -14.28 -15.00
CA LEU A 130 -20.16 -15.68 -14.94
C LEU A 130 -19.54 -16.12 -16.27
N GLY A 131 -18.43 -16.85 -16.21
CA GLY A 131 -17.71 -17.32 -17.40
C GLY A 131 -16.78 -16.28 -18.02
N THR A 132 -16.55 -15.14 -17.36
CA THR A 132 -15.50 -14.19 -17.76
C THR A 132 -14.17 -14.91 -17.90
N ARG A 133 -13.55 -14.79 -19.08
CA ARG A 133 -12.24 -15.37 -19.38
C ARG A 133 -11.13 -14.40 -18.99
N PRO A 134 -9.96 -14.89 -18.52
CA PRO A 134 -8.84 -14.03 -18.12
C PRO A 134 -8.05 -13.56 -19.35
N SER A 135 -8.69 -12.74 -20.19
CA SER A 135 -8.13 -12.22 -21.44
C SER A 135 -8.52 -10.76 -21.67
N GLY A 136 -7.69 -10.05 -22.43
CA GLY A 136 -7.89 -8.65 -22.78
C GLY A 136 -7.10 -7.68 -21.91
N ARG A 137 -7.31 -6.39 -22.19
CA ARG A 137 -6.52 -5.26 -21.68
C ARG A 137 -6.49 -5.17 -20.16
N VAL A 138 -7.63 -5.43 -19.52
CA VAL A 138 -7.79 -5.38 -18.07
C VAL A 138 -6.98 -6.48 -17.37
N PHE A 139 -6.95 -7.68 -17.96
CA PHE A 139 -6.18 -8.80 -17.44
C PHE A 139 -4.67 -8.63 -17.68
N PHE A 140 -4.26 -7.96 -18.76
CA PHE A 140 -2.87 -7.57 -18.97
C PHE A 140 -2.34 -6.73 -17.80
N TRP A 141 -3.06 -5.67 -17.42
CA TRP A 141 -2.65 -4.83 -16.29
C TRP A 141 -2.75 -5.54 -14.94
N SER A 142 -3.69 -6.47 -14.80
CA SER A 142 -3.75 -7.35 -13.63
C SER A 142 -2.53 -8.28 -13.56
N TYR A 143 -2.01 -8.73 -14.70
CA TYR A 143 -0.77 -9.50 -14.78
C TYR A 143 0.46 -8.64 -14.45
N VAL A 144 0.56 -7.43 -14.99
CA VAL A 144 1.63 -6.48 -14.60
C VAL A 144 1.56 -6.18 -13.09
N PHE A 145 0.35 -6.08 -12.53
CA PHE A 145 0.17 -5.96 -11.08
C PHE A 145 0.67 -7.18 -10.32
N TYR A 146 0.38 -8.40 -10.78
CA TYR A 146 0.94 -9.63 -10.22
C TYR A 146 2.47 -9.63 -10.25
N LEU A 147 3.09 -9.29 -11.39
CA LEU A 147 4.55 -9.18 -11.50
C LEU A 147 5.14 -8.14 -10.53
N SER A 148 4.45 -7.00 -10.35
CA SER A 148 4.90 -5.97 -9.41
C SER A 148 4.98 -6.48 -7.96
N ARG A 149 4.27 -7.55 -7.59
CA ARG A 149 4.32 -8.13 -6.24
C ARG A 149 5.70 -8.70 -5.92
N PHE A 150 6.41 -9.26 -6.90
CA PHE A 150 7.79 -9.72 -6.72
C PHE A 150 8.75 -8.55 -6.44
N LEU A 151 8.54 -7.41 -7.08
CA LEU A 151 9.28 -6.19 -6.75
C LEU A 151 8.97 -5.70 -5.33
N HIS A 152 7.72 -5.83 -4.88
CA HIS A 152 7.40 -5.56 -3.48
C HIS A 152 8.08 -6.52 -2.49
N MET A 153 8.25 -7.80 -2.84
CA MET A 153 9.01 -8.75 -2.02
C MET A 153 10.48 -8.33 -1.87
N LEU A 154 11.10 -7.82 -2.93
CA LEU A 154 12.47 -7.27 -2.88
C LEU A 154 12.62 -6.18 -1.81
N ARG A 155 11.58 -5.39 -1.56
CA ARG A 155 11.57 -4.41 -0.48
C ARG A 155 11.82 -5.04 0.89
N THR A 156 11.25 -6.21 1.18
CA THR A 156 11.50 -6.92 2.43
C THR A 156 12.96 -7.30 2.56
N VAL A 157 13.55 -7.81 1.49
CA VAL A 157 14.98 -8.15 1.43
C VAL A 157 15.83 -6.90 1.71
N LEU A 158 15.54 -5.77 1.06
CA LEU A 158 16.23 -4.49 1.31
C LEU A 158 16.06 -3.99 2.76
N VAL A 159 14.88 -4.17 3.36
CA VAL A 159 14.63 -3.81 4.76
C VAL A 159 15.43 -4.71 5.70
N VAL A 160 15.48 -6.01 5.44
CA VAL A 160 16.29 -6.97 6.21
C VAL A 160 17.77 -6.62 6.09
N LEU A 161 18.29 -6.34 4.89
CA LEU A 161 19.67 -5.88 4.69
C LEU A 161 19.98 -4.61 5.49
N ARG A 162 19.12 -3.59 5.38
CA ARG A 162 19.37 -2.27 5.99
C ARG A 162 19.22 -2.26 7.50
N ARG A 163 18.12 -2.84 8.00
CA ARG A 163 17.71 -2.77 9.42
C ARG A 163 18.11 -4.00 10.22
N ARG A 164 18.54 -5.08 9.55
CA ARG A 164 18.86 -6.40 10.14
C ARG A 164 17.72 -6.97 10.98
N LYS A 165 16.48 -6.57 10.67
CA LYS A 165 15.28 -6.98 11.37
C LYS A 165 14.27 -7.50 10.35
N LEU A 166 13.87 -8.75 10.52
CA LEU A 166 12.75 -9.32 9.80
C LEU A 166 11.45 -8.81 10.44
N VAL A 167 10.65 -8.08 9.66
CA VAL A 167 9.33 -7.62 10.09
C VAL A 167 8.32 -8.65 9.64
N PHE A 168 7.86 -9.49 10.57
CA PHE A 168 6.92 -10.59 10.30
C PHE A 168 5.69 -10.15 9.49
N PHE A 169 5.07 -9.04 9.88
CA PHE A 169 3.92 -8.47 9.16
C PHE A 169 4.24 -8.19 7.68
N GLN A 170 5.40 -7.62 7.40
CA GLN A 170 5.80 -7.30 6.03
C GLN A 170 6.09 -8.57 5.23
N LEU A 171 6.77 -9.55 5.83
CA LEU A 171 7.05 -10.84 5.22
C LEU A 171 5.75 -11.52 4.77
N PHE A 172 4.81 -11.67 5.72
CA PHE A 172 3.53 -12.34 5.50
C PHE A 172 2.61 -11.57 4.54
N TYR A 173 2.53 -10.24 4.68
CA TYR A 173 1.72 -9.39 3.81
C TYR A 173 2.11 -9.52 2.33
N HIS A 174 3.40 -9.49 2.00
CA HIS A 174 3.84 -9.61 0.61
C HIS A 174 3.66 -11.02 0.05
N ALA A 175 3.85 -12.06 0.87
CA ALA A 175 3.58 -13.44 0.46
C ALA A 175 2.09 -13.65 0.13
N ILE A 176 1.19 -13.28 1.07
CA ILE A 176 -0.26 -13.34 0.85
C ILE A 176 -0.68 -12.49 -0.33
N SER A 177 -0.22 -11.24 -0.41
CA SER A 177 -0.61 -10.34 -1.51
C SER A 177 -0.24 -10.90 -2.88
N THR A 178 0.88 -11.63 -2.99
CA THR A 178 1.28 -12.30 -4.24
C THR A 178 0.36 -13.47 -4.55
N PHE A 179 0.04 -14.29 -3.56
CA PHE A 179 -0.92 -15.38 -3.70
C PHE A 179 -2.32 -14.87 -4.12
N MET A 180 -2.82 -13.82 -3.46
CA MET A 180 -4.09 -13.18 -3.81
C MET A 180 -4.11 -12.70 -5.26
N SER A 181 -3.03 -12.04 -5.70
CA SER A 181 -2.91 -11.49 -7.06
C SER A 181 -2.90 -12.59 -8.12
N PHE A 182 -2.31 -13.74 -7.81
CA PHE A 182 -2.38 -14.92 -8.66
C PHE A 182 -3.81 -15.45 -8.78
N LEU A 183 -4.51 -15.60 -7.64
CA LEU A 183 -5.90 -16.04 -7.64
C LEU A 183 -6.85 -15.11 -8.41
N TRP A 184 -6.56 -13.80 -8.42
CA TRP A 184 -7.32 -12.83 -9.22
C TRP A 184 -7.28 -13.18 -10.71
N LEU A 185 -6.10 -13.52 -11.23
CA LEU A 185 -5.89 -13.90 -12.62
C LEU A 185 -6.48 -15.29 -12.92
N GLU A 186 -6.10 -16.28 -12.12
CA GLU A 186 -6.44 -17.68 -12.37
C GLU A 186 -7.97 -17.92 -12.42
N PHE A 187 -8.70 -17.28 -11.51
CA PHE A 187 -10.16 -17.45 -11.42
C PHE A 187 -10.96 -16.29 -12.00
N SER A 188 -10.30 -15.34 -12.69
CA SER A 188 -10.93 -14.12 -13.20
C SER A 188 -11.83 -13.47 -12.14
N GLN A 189 -11.24 -13.25 -10.97
CA GLN A 189 -11.98 -12.95 -9.77
C GLN A 189 -12.68 -11.59 -9.90
N SER A 190 -13.96 -11.57 -9.56
CA SER A 190 -14.70 -10.33 -9.35
C SER A 190 -14.01 -9.45 -8.30
N PHE A 191 -14.25 -8.13 -8.36
CA PHE A 191 -13.60 -7.11 -7.54
C PHE A 191 -12.11 -6.85 -7.81
N GLN A 192 -11.43 -7.68 -8.62
CA GLN A 192 -9.98 -7.51 -8.87
C GLN A 192 -9.64 -6.10 -9.39
N VAL A 193 -10.42 -5.56 -10.32
CA VAL A 193 -10.07 -4.30 -11.02
C VAL A 193 -10.08 -3.15 -10.04
N LEU A 194 -11.17 -3.03 -9.28
CA LEU A 194 -11.32 -1.96 -8.30
C LEU A 194 -10.30 -2.11 -7.16
N ALA A 195 -10.02 -3.33 -6.72
CA ALA A 195 -9.00 -3.61 -5.71
C ALA A 195 -7.59 -3.20 -6.19
N ILE A 196 -7.23 -3.52 -7.44
CA ILE A 196 -5.96 -3.11 -8.05
C ILE A 196 -5.90 -1.58 -8.17
N LEU A 197 -6.96 -0.93 -8.67
CA LEU A 197 -7.00 0.53 -8.81
C LEU A 197 -6.76 1.23 -7.47
N PHE A 198 -7.47 0.85 -6.41
CA PHE A 198 -7.26 1.45 -5.09
C PHE A 198 -5.85 1.16 -4.54
N THR A 199 -5.39 -0.07 -4.69
CA THR A 199 -4.08 -0.49 -4.17
C THR A 199 -2.93 0.23 -4.88
N THR A 200 -2.98 0.34 -6.20
CA THR A 200 -1.95 1.00 -7.02
C THR A 200 -1.95 2.51 -6.82
N LEU A 201 -3.12 3.14 -6.65
CA LEU A 201 -3.22 4.54 -6.27
C LEU A 201 -2.60 4.80 -4.89
N ALA A 202 -2.91 3.96 -3.89
CA ALA A 202 -2.32 4.09 -2.57
C ALA A 202 -0.79 3.88 -2.62
N PHE A 203 -0.32 2.91 -3.39
CA PHE A 203 1.12 2.66 -3.54
C PHE A 203 1.85 3.78 -4.29
N SER A 204 1.31 4.33 -5.37
CA SER A 204 1.96 5.45 -6.07
C SER A 204 2.18 6.63 -5.11
N VAL A 205 1.18 6.98 -4.31
CA VAL A 205 1.30 8.04 -3.28
C VAL A 205 2.27 7.64 -2.17
N MET A 206 2.13 6.44 -1.61
CA MET A 206 2.95 5.99 -0.48
C MET A 206 4.43 5.87 -0.83
N TYR A 207 4.76 5.32 -2.00
CA TYR A 207 6.16 5.16 -2.43
C TYR A 207 6.74 6.47 -2.97
N GLY A 208 5.95 7.28 -3.68
CA GLY A 208 6.35 8.62 -4.09
C GLY A 208 6.69 9.50 -2.89
N TYR A 209 5.84 9.48 -1.85
CA TYR A 209 6.14 10.17 -0.59
C TYR A 209 7.41 9.64 0.08
N ARG A 210 7.61 8.31 0.14
CA ARG A 210 8.84 7.72 0.71
C ARG A 210 10.10 8.16 -0.04
N PHE A 211 10.06 8.16 -1.37
CA PHE A 211 11.14 8.68 -2.20
C PHE A 211 11.40 10.17 -1.91
N TRP A 212 10.35 10.99 -1.92
CA TRP A 212 10.45 12.42 -1.62
C TRP A 212 11.08 12.68 -0.24
N THR A 213 10.63 11.97 0.80
CA THR A 213 11.21 12.09 2.14
C THR A 213 12.67 11.64 2.23
N SER A 214 13.10 10.72 1.35
CA SER A 214 14.49 10.27 1.31
C SER A 214 15.43 11.26 0.63
N VAL A 215 14.92 12.08 -0.31
CA VAL A 215 15.71 13.07 -1.06
C VAL A 215 15.67 14.44 -0.39
N ALA A 216 14.49 14.92 0.00
CA ALA A 216 14.29 16.31 0.43
C ALA A 216 14.63 16.57 1.91
N ALA A 217 15.18 15.61 2.65
CA ALA A 217 15.58 15.70 4.07
C ALA A 217 14.55 16.31 5.05
N ARG A 218 13.28 16.46 4.65
CA ARG A 218 12.25 17.12 5.48
C ARG A 218 11.63 16.12 6.45
N GLY A 219 11.98 16.29 7.72
CA GLY A 219 11.47 15.56 8.89
C GLY A 219 9.97 15.70 9.20
N ALA A 220 9.15 16.16 8.25
CA ALA A 220 7.70 16.15 8.40
C ALA A 220 7.19 14.73 8.13
N CYS A 221 7.27 13.87 9.15
CA CYS A 221 6.60 12.58 9.19
C CYS A 221 5.08 12.80 9.30
N LEU A 222 4.47 13.35 8.25
CA LEU A 222 3.02 13.33 8.11
C LEU A 222 2.60 11.85 8.16
N PRO A 223 1.57 11.48 8.93
CA PRO A 223 1.06 10.12 8.95
C PRO A 223 0.38 9.72 7.63
N LEU A 224 0.74 10.36 6.50
CA LEU A 224 0.20 10.15 5.17
C LEU A 224 0.18 8.66 4.81
N VAL A 225 1.31 7.96 4.99
CA VAL A 225 1.38 6.54 4.68
C VAL A 225 0.37 5.71 5.49
N LEU A 226 0.24 6.00 6.79
CA LEU A 226 -0.69 5.30 7.66
C LEU A 226 -2.15 5.63 7.29
N ASN A 227 -2.44 6.90 7.02
CA ASN A 227 -3.76 7.37 6.62
C ASN A 227 -4.18 6.76 5.28
N CYS A 228 -3.28 6.70 4.29
CA CYS A 228 -3.53 6.03 3.02
C CYS A 228 -3.80 4.52 3.20
N GLN A 229 -3.05 3.85 4.09
CA GLN A 229 -3.30 2.44 4.40
C GLN A 229 -4.66 2.22 5.07
N ILE A 230 -5.03 3.06 6.03
CA ILE A 230 -6.34 3.00 6.69
C ILE A 230 -7.45 3.23 5.68
N ALA A 231 -7.33 4.25 4.82
CA ALA A 231 -8.29 4.53 3.77
C ALA A 231 -8.42 3.36 2.79
N LEU A 232 -7.29 2.79 2.33
CA LEU A 232 -7.29 1.63 1.44
C LEU A 232 -7.99 0.43 2.08
N LEU A 233 -7.68 0.12 3.33
CA LEU A 233 -8.30 -1.00 4.06
C LEU A 233 -9.80 -0.76 4.24
N GLY A 234 -10.21 0.45 4.61
CA GLY A 234 -11.62 0.84 4.72
C GLY A 234 -12.38 0.70 3.41
N CYS A 235 -11.84 1.24 2.31
CA CYS A 235 -12.45 1.13 0.98
C CYS A 235 -12.56 -0.32 0.52
N ASN A 236 -11.52 -1.15 0.74
CA ASN A 236 -11.56 -2.57 0.40
C ASN A 236 -12.64 -3.31 1.19
N LEU A 237 -12.76 -3.05 2.50
CA LEU A 237 -13.78 -3.69 3.34
C LEU A 237 -15.20 -3.35 2.85
N VAL A 238 -15.47 -2.07 2.57
CA VAL A 238 -16.78 -1.64 2.03
C VAL A 238 -17.07 -2.31 0.68
N CYS A 239 -16.07 -2.42 -0.19
CA CYS A 239 -16.24 -3.07 -1.48
C CYS A 239 -16.47 -4.58 -1.36
N HIS A 240 -15.81 -5.27 -0.43
CA HIS A 240 -16.11 -6.69 -0.16
C HIS A 240 -17.58 -6.89 0.23
N VAL A 241 -18.13 -6.04 1.09
CA VAL A 241 -19.57 -6.08 1.43
C VAL A 241 -20.43 -5.83 0.19
N ALA A 242 -20.07 -4.86 -0.65
CA ALA A 242 -20.82 -4.56 -1.88
C ALA A 242 -20.82 -5.72 -2.88
N VAL A 243 -19.69 -6.44 -3.03
CA VAL A 243 -19.58 -7.63 -3.89
C VAL A 243 -20.48 -8.75 -3.40
N LEU A 244 -20.51 -8.98 -2.07
CA LEU A 244 -21.38 -10.00 -1.47
C LEU A 244 -22.85 -9.69 -1.76
N LEU A 245 -23.27 -8.44 -1.59
CA LEU A 245 -24.64 -8.01 -1.92
C LEU A 245 -24.94 -8.19 -3.41
N LEU A 246 -24.04 -7.76 -4.30
CA LEU A 246 -24.23 -7.91 -5.74
C LEU A 246 -24.28 -9.37 -6.18
N HIS A 247 -23.51 -10.25 -5.56
CA HIS A 247 -23.51 -11.68 -5.86
C HIS A 247 -24.91 -12.28 -5.70
N PHE A 248 -25.58 -11.99 -4.58
CA PHE A 248 -26.94 -12.48 -4.33
C PHE A 248 -27.99 -11.77 -5.19
N LEU A 249 -27.84 -10.47 -5.47
CA LEU A 249 -28.80 -9.70 -6.25
C LEU A 249 -28.76 -9.97 -7.76
N THR A 250 -27.60 -10.36 -8.31
CA THR A 250 -27.39 -10.50 -9.77
C THR A 250 -27.35 -11.94 -10.27
N GLY A 251 -27.50 -12.92 -9.37
CA GLY A 251 -27.47 -14.35 -9.72
C GLY A 251 -26.05 -14.94 -9.82
N GLY A 252 -25.06 -14.26 -9.25
CA GLY A 252 -23.68 -14.75 -9.16
C GLY A 252 -22.63 -13.81 -9.76
N CYS A 253 -21.42 -13.89 -9.21
CA CYS A 253 -20.24 -13.17 -9.67
C CYS A 253 -19.13 -14.18 -9.99
N ASN A 254 -18.34 -13.91 -11.03
CA ASN A 254 -17.28 -14.81 -11.44
C ASN A 254 -16.17 -14.93 -10.37
N GLY A 255 -15.63 -16.13 -10.20
CA GLY A 255 -14.55 -16.39 -9.25
C GLY A 255 -14.95 -16.25 -7.78
N ILE A 256 -16.20 -16.48 -7.41
CA ILE A 256 -16.70 -16.29 -6.03
C ILE A 256 -15.92 -17.12 -4.99
N GLY A 257 -15.52 -18.35 -5.32
CA GLY A 257 -14.72 -19.19 -4.41
C GLY A 257 -13.35 -18.58 -4.09
N ALA A 258 -12.65 -18.08 -5.11
CA ALA A 258 -11.39 -17.36 -4.94
C ALA A 258 -11.59 -16.04 -4.17
N TRP A 259 -12.70 -15.35 -4.43
CA TRP A 259 -13.07 -14.14 -3.68
C TRP A 259 -13.29 -14.43 -2.20
N VAL A 260 -13.96 -15.53 -1.82
CA VAL A 260 -14.14 -15.93 -0.41
C VAL A 260 -12.76 -16.17 0.22
N PHE A 261 -11.90 -16.95 -0.42
CA PHE A 261 -10.56 -17.22 0.10
C PHE A 261 -9.73 -15.95 0.27
N ASN A 262 -9.72 -15.06 -0.73
CA ASN A 262 -9.05 -13.77 -0.65
C ASN A 262 -9.65 -12.84 0.41
N SER A 263 -10.97 -12.93 0.65
CA SER A 263 -11.63 -12.18 1.73
C SER A 263 -11.15 -12.64 3.11
N VAL A 264 -10.99 -13.95 3.32
CA VAL A 264 -10.41 -14.51 4.56
C VAL A 264 -8.98 -14.03 4.76
N LEU A 265 -8.14 -14.12 3.71
CA LEU A 265 -6.76 -13.66 3.79
C LEU A 265 -6.66 -12.13 4.02
N ASN A 266 -7.54 -11.34 3.40
CA ASN A 266 -7.64 -9.89 3.65
C ASN A 266 -8.06 -9.61 5.10
N GLY A 267 -8.98 -10.41 5.65
CA GLY A 267 -9.36 -10.36 7.06
C GLY A 267 -8.17 -10.63 7.99
N ALA A 268 -7.33 -11.62 7.67
CA ALA A 268 -6.12 -11.91 8.43
C ALA A 268 -5.11 -10.74 8.38
N ILE A 269 -4.90 -10.14 7.20
CA ILE A 269 -4.06 -8.94 7.06
C ILE A 269 -4.62 -7.77 7.88
N LEU A 270 -5.93 -7.54 7.81
CA LEU A 270 -6.60 -6.47 8.55
C LEU A 270 -6.42 -6.67 10.05
N LEU A 271 -6.60 -7.89 10.55
CA LEU A 271 -6.41 -8.20 11.97
C LEU A 271 -4.96 -7.93 12.42
N LEU A 272 -3.97 -8.35 11.63
CA LEU A 272 -2.56 -8.08 11.93
C LEU A 272 -2.25 -6.58 11.92
N PHE A 273 -2.80 -5.84 10.95
CA PHE A 273 -2.65 -4.39 10.86
C PHE A 273 -3.28 -3.68 12.07
N LEU A 274 -4.51 -4.05 12.44
CA LEU A 274 -5.22 -3.51 13.60
C LEU A 274 -4.47 -3.80 14.90
N ASN A 275 -3.95 -5.01 15.08
CA ASN A 275 -3.13 -5.37 16.25
C ASN A 275 -1.89 -4.47 16.34
N PHE A 276 -1.18 -4.24 15.22
CA PHE A 276 -0.05 -3.32 15.18
C PHE A 276 -0.46 -1.88 15.49
N TYR A 277 -1.56 -1.40 14.89
CA TYR A 277 -2.07 -0.05 15.09
C TYR A 277 -2.49 0.20 16.54
N VAL A 278 -3.25 -0.71 17.15
CA VAL A 278 -3.68 -0.63 18.56
C VAL A 278 -2.46 -0.62 19.49
N ARG A 279 -1.48 -1.49 19.26
CA ARG A 279 -0.22 -1.49 20.05
C ARG A 279 0.51 -0.15 19.94
N MET A 280 0.62 0.41 18.75
CA MET A 280 1.22 1.73 18.54
C MET A 280 0.45 2.84 19.25
N TYR A 281 -0.89 2.82 19.15
CA TYR A 281 -1.75 3.80 19.81
C TYR A 281 -1.63 3.73 21.34
N LEU A 282 -1.69 2.53 21.92
CA LEU A 282 -1.52 2.33 23.36
C LEU A 282 -0.13 2.75 23.84
N ALA A 283 0.93 2.47 23.07
CA ALA A 283 2.29 2.93 23.38
C ALA A 283 2.40 4.47 23.38
N ARG A 284 1.79 5.14 22.39
CA ARG A 284 1.72 6.62 22.35
C ARG A 284 0.93 7.18 23.53
N ARG A 285 -0.20 6.55 23.90
CA ARG A 285 -1.01 6.96 25.06
C ARG A 285 -0.23 6.80 26.37
N ARG A 286 0.52 5.70 26.55
CA ARG A 286 1.40 5.50 27.71
C ARG A 286 2.50 6.55 27.77
N LYS A 287 3.15 6.87 26.65
CA LYS A 287 4.16 7.93 26.57
C LYS A 287 3.59 9.29 26.95
N ARG A 288 2.40 9.64 26.42
CA ARG A 288 1.71 10.90 26.78
C ARG A 288 1.34 10.95 28.25
N LYS A 289 0.84 9.85 28.83
CA LYS A 289 0.57 9.77 30.28
C LYS A 289 1.85 9.91 31.11
N GLY A 290 2.94 9.25 30.71
CA GLY A 290 4.23 9.37 31.38
C GLY A 290 4.75 10.81 31.40
N VAL A 291 4.68 11.52 30.27
CA VAL A 291 5.05 12.95 30.19
C VAL A 291 4.15 13.84 31.05
N VAL A 292 2.85 13.55 31.12
CA VAL A 292 1.92 14.29 31.99
C VAL A 292 2.21 14.02 33.48
N ILE A 293 2.59 12.79 33.85
CA ILE A 293 2.98 12.46 35.22
C ILE A 293 4.31 13.15 35.57
N ASP A 294 5.29 13.12 34.68
CA ASP A 294 6.59 13.78 34.84
C ASP A 294 6.42 15.29 35.06
N HIS A 295 5.62 15.96 34.22
CA HIS A 295 5.27 17.38 34.42
C HIS A 295 4.50 17.65 35.72
N ARG A 296 3.62 16.74 36.17
CA ARG A 296 2.92 16.90 37.46
C ARG A 296 3.90 16.79 38.63
N CYS A 297 4.80 15.80 38.61
CA CYS A 297 5.83 15.64 39.63
C CYS A 297 6.81 16.82 39.66
N GLU A 298 7.19 17.35 38.50
CA GLU A 298 8.04 18.55 38.41
C GLU A 298 7.33 19.79 38.97
N ASN A 299 6.03 19.95 38.69
CA ASN A 299 5.23 21.04 39.24
C ASN A 299 5.03 20.92 40.76
N ASP A 300 4.74 19.72 41.28
CA ASP A 300 4.61 19.47 42.72
C ASP A 300 5.93 19.75 43.45
N ASN A 301 7.07 19.36 42.87
CA ASN A 301 8.40 19.69 43.39
C ASN A 301 8.68 21.20 43.40
N ASN A 302 8.23 21.94 42.37
CA ASN A 302 8.37 23.40 42.30
C ASN A 302 7.48 24.11 43.32
N ILE A 303 6.25 23.64 43.55
CA ILE A 303 5.35 24.15 44.60
C ILE A 303 5.94 23.91 45.99
N ALA A 304 6.47 22.70 46.24
CA ALA A 304 7.16 22.39 47.50
C ALA A 304 8.37 23.32 47.73
N ARG A 305 9.18 23.60 46.71
CA ARG A 305 10.29 24.57 46.82
C ARG A 305 9.82 26.01 47.07
N SER A 306 8.77 26.47 46.39
CA SER A 306 8.23 27.82 46.55
C SER A 306 7.61 28.03 47.93
N SER A 307 6.88 27.05 48.47
CA SER A 307 6.32 27.11 49.83
C SER A 307 7.40 27.13 50.91
N VAL A 308 8.47 26.34 50.77
CA VAL A 308 9.63 26.39 51.67
C VAL A 308 10.34 27.75 51.61
N LEU A 309 10.49 28.35 50.43
CA LEU A 309 11.09 29.68 50.27
C LEU A 309 10.18 30.84 50.71
N GLY A 310 8.85 30.68 50.59
CA GLY A 310 7.84 31.69 50.94
C GLY A 310 7.49 31.73 52.42
N ALA A 311 7.55 30.59 53.13
CA ALA A 311 7.30 30.52 54.57
C ALA A 311 8.41 31.15 55.43
N GLY A 312 9.52 31.57 54.82
CA GLY A 312 10.64 32.22 55.50
C GLY A 312 10.56 33.75 55.64
N LYS A 313 9.47 34.40 55.19
CA LYS A 313 9.27 35.84 55.38
C LYS A 313 8.16 36.11 56.40
N GLU A 314 8.48 35.93 57.68
CA GLU A 314 7.90 36.79 58.72
C GLU A 314 9.02 37.61 59.39
N PRO A 315 8.76 38.89 59.71
CA PRO A 315 9.83 39.84 59.99
C PRO A 315 10.08 39.90 61.50
N HIS A 316 11.26 39.47 61.95
CA HIS A 316 11.67 39.81 63.31
C HIS A 316 13.11 40.31 63.39
N SER A 317 13.15 41.64 63.55
CA SER A 317 13.86 42.33 64.61
C SER A 317 15.38 42.36 64.51
N ASN A 318 15.83 43.44 63.86
CA ASN A 318 17.01 44.21 64.21
C ASN A 318 17.28 44.16 65.71
N LYS A 319 18.36 43.48 66.09
CA LYS A 319 19.00 43.76 67.37
C LYS A 319 20.49 43.49 67.28
N VAL A 320 21.23 44.50 67.74
CA VAL A 320 22.60 44.45 68.24
C VAL A 320 23.74 44.59 67.23
N LYS A 321 24.33 45.79 67.20
CA LYS A 321 25.78 46.02 67.32
C LYS A 321 25.93 47.15 68.35
N SER A 322 26.30 46.81 69.58
CA SER A 322 27.67 46.57 70.09
C SER A 322 28.33 47.90 70.45
N ASN A 323 28.57 48.04 71.76
CA ASN A 323 29.40 49.03 72.41
C ASN A 323 30.77 49.19 71.74
#